data_AF-A0A255ZDZ7-F1
#
_entry.id   AF-A0A255ZDZ7-F1
#
_cell.length_a   1.000
_cell.length_b   1.000
_cell.length_c   1.000
_cell.angle_alpha   90.00
_cell.angle_beta   90.00
_cell.angle_gamma   90.00
#
_symmetry.space_group_name_H-M   'P 1'
#
loop_
_entity.id
_entity.type
_entity.pdbx_description
1 polymer ?
#
loop_
_entity_poly.entity_id
_entity_poly.type
_entity_poly.pdbx_seq_one_letter_code
_entity_poly.pdbx_strand_id
1 'polypeptide(L)' 'MAGPSLNYFTELEEEKFKINVDFGASYDISEEFDVNAKYSLGTGDVAISGIFIGAGYKF' A
#
# COMPACT_ATOMS: atom_id res chain seq x y z
N MET A 1 8.63 -1.25 -10.51
CA MET A 1 8.79 0.15 -10.00
C MET A 1 8.86 0.12 -8.48
N ALA A 2 9.71 0.94 -7.84
CA ALA A 2 9.82 0.99 -6.38
C ALA A 2 9.75 2.44 -5.87
N GLY A 3 9.10 2.67 -4.73
CA GLY A 3 8.96 4.00 -4.17
C GLY A 3 8.06 4.05 -2.92
N PRO A 4 8.16 5.15 -2.16
CA PRO A 4 7.28 5.38 -1.02
C PRO A 4 5.92 5.91 -1.47
N SER A 5 4.85 5.61 -0.70
CA SER A 5 3.56 6.29 -0.81
C SER A 5 3.08 6.79 0.54
N LEU A 6 2.37 7.93 0.52
CA LEU A 6 1.72 8.50 1.68
C LEU A 6 0.21 8.56 1.42
N ASN A 7 -0.57 8.02 2.36
CA ASN A 7 -2.02 7.97 2.27
C ASN A 7 -2.66 8.71 3.47
N TYR A 8 -3.62 9.62 3.20
CA TYR A 8 -4.37 10.39 4.19
C TYR A 8 -5.88 10.28 3.92
N PHE A 9 -6.65 9.89 4.95
CA PHE A 9 -8.11 9.74 4.86
C PHE A 9 -8.80 10.37 6.08
N THR A 10 -9.94 11.05 5.84
CA THR A 10 -10.84 11.58 6.87
C THR A 10 -12.24 11.05 6.61
N GLU A 11 -12.82 10.32 7.56
CA GLU A 11 -14.23 9.89 7.54
C GLU A 11 -15.09 10.97 8.20
N LEU A 12 -16.17 11.42 7.53
CA LEU A 12 -16.97 12.59 7.93
C LEU A 12 -18.01 12.28 9.04
N GLU A 13 -18.23 11.01 9.38
CA GLU A 13 -19.23 10.59 10.37
C GLU A 13 -18.63 10.32 11.76
N GLU A 14 -17.34 10.01 11.84
CA GLU A 14 -16.56 9.89 13.08
C GLU A 14 -15.15 10.40 12.74
N GLU A 15 -14.67 11.47 13.38
CA GLU A 15 -13.32 12.03 13.15
C GLU A 15 -12.22 11.02 13.54
N LYS A 16 -11.95 10.05 12.66
CA LYS A 16 -10.90 9.05 12.82
C LYS A 16 -9.76 9.42 11.91
N PHE A 17 -8.69 9.92 12.52
CA PHE A 17 -7.47 10.26 11.82
C PHE A 17 -6.71 8.99 11.42
N LYS A 18 -6.29 8.90 10.15
CA LYS A 18 -5.54 7.76 9.61
C LYS A 18 -4.40 8.27 8.73
N ILE A 19 -3.16 7.95 9.11
CA ILE A 19 -1.96 8.17 8.28
C ILE A 19 -1.30 6.82 8.02
N ASN A 20 -0.96 6.53 6.77
CA ASN A 20 -0.14 5.37 6.39
C ASN A 20 1.05 5.82 5.56
N VAL A 21 2.24 5.35 5.95
CA VAL A 21 3.48 5.45 5.16
C VAL A 21 3.77 4.08 4.60
N ASP A 22 3.83 3.96 3.27
CA ASP A 22 4.12 2.70 2.60
C ASP A 22 5.47 2.76 1.89
N PHE A 23 6.17 1.63 1.89
CA PHE A 23 7.36 1.38 1.08
C PHE A 23 7.09 0.17 0.20
N GLY A 24 7.09 0.37 -1.12
CA GLY A 24 6.77 -0.68 -2.08
C GLY A 24 7.87 -0.91 -3.11
N ALA A 25 7.96 -2.14 -3.58
CA ALA A 25 8.71 -2.52 -4.75
C ALA A 25 7.90 -3.50 -5.59
N SER A 26 7.90 -3.28 -6.90
CA SER A 26 7.29 -4.17 -7.90
C SER A 26 8.32 -4.54 -8.96
N TYR A 27 8.23 -5.77 -9.45
CA TYR A 27 9.08 -6.34 -10.48
C TYR A 27 8.24 -7.05 -11.53
N ASP A 28 8.48 -6.72 -12.80
CA ASP A 28 7.82 -7.34 -13.94
C ASP A 28 8.57 -8.65 -14.28
N ILE A 29 7.90 -9.80 -14.10
CA ILE A 29 8.45 -11.12 -14.42
C ILE A 29 8.42 -11.35 -15.94
N SER A 30 7.32 -10.96 -16.58
CA SER A 30 7.14 -10.95 -18.03
C SER A 30 6.29 -9.74 -18.44
N GLU A 31 6.02 -9.54 -19.73
CA GLU A 31 5.15 -8.45 -20.20
C GLU A 31 3.72 -8.56 -19.65
N GLU A 32 3.29 -9.79 -19.33
CA GLU A 32 1.96 -10.11 -18.81
C GLU A 32 1.91 -10.31 -17.30
N PHE A 33 3.04 -10.49 -16.60
CA PHE A 33 3.08 -10.83 -15.18
C PHE A 33 3.97 -9.91 -14.36
N ASP A 34 3.44 -9.39 -13.25
CA ASP A 34 4.19 -8.64 -12.25
C ASP A 34 4.04 -9.23 -10.85
N VAL A 35 5.03 -8.99 -9.99
CA VAL A 35 4.96 -9.24 -8.55
C VAL A 35 5.28 -7.97 -7.79
N ASN A 36 4.65 -7.79 -6.64
CA ASN A 36 4.86 -6.65 -5.78
C ASN A 36 4.94 -7.03 -4.30
N ALA A 37 5.77 -6.29 -3.57
CA ALA A 37 5.87 -6.36 -2.13
C ALA A 37 5.77 -4.94 -1.57
N LYS A 38 4.97 -4.76 -0.53
CA LYS A 38 4.73 -3.48 0.13
C LYS A 38 4.78 -3.64 1.64
N TYR A 39 5.47 -2.75 2.32
CA TYR A 39 5.42 -2.61 3.76
C TYR A 39 4.68 -1.33 4.13
N SER A 40 3.68 -1.43 4.99
CA SER A 40 2.87 -0.29 5.44
C SER A 40 3.04 -0.05 6.94
N LEU A 41 3.23 1.21 7.30
CA LEU A 41 3.29 1.72 8.66
C LEU A 41 2.12 2.67 8.87
N GLY A 42 1.10 2.22 9.58
CA GLY A 42 -0.09 2.97 9.90
C GLY A 42 -0.10 3.54 11.31
N THR A 43 -0.53 4.80 11.45
CA THR A 43 -0.79 5.46 12.74
C THR A 43 -2.18 6.13 12.76
N GLY A 44 -2.85 6.08 13.92
CA GLY A 44 -4.23 6.54 14.11
C GLY A 44 -5.19 5.41 14.49
N ASP A 45 -6.47 5.73 14.68
CA ASP A 45 -7.43 4.83 15.34
C ASP A 45 -7.76 3.55 14.55
N VAL A 46 -7.60 3.56 13.23
CA VAL A 46 -7.95 2.43 12.34
C VAL A 46 -6.87 2.20 11.27
N ALA A 47 -5.62 2.48 11.62
CA ALA A 47 -4.52 2.39 10.66
C ALA A 47 -4.05 0.93 10.49
N ILE A 48 -3.76 0.53 9.25
CA ILE A 48 -3.28 -0.82 8.93
C ILE A 48 -1.75 -0.78 8.85
N SER A 49 -1.09 -1.69 9.56
CA SER A 49 0.35 -1.92 9.46
C SER A 49 0.62 -3.36 9.07
N GLY A 50 1.56 -3.60 8.16
CA GLY A 50 1.87 -4.96 7.73
C GLY A 50 2.66 -5.07 6.44
N ILE A 51 2.99 -6.32 6.10
CA ILE A 51 3.60 -6.69 4.82
C ILE A 51 2.51 -7.21 3.89
N PHE A 52 2.49 -6.71 2.68
CA PHE A 52 1.59 -7.10 1.61
C PHE A 52 2.42 -7.65 0.46
N ILE A 53 2.02 -8.81 -0.05
CA ILE A 53 2.63 -9.43 -1.23
C ILE A 53 1.50 -9.62 -2.25
N GLY A 54 1.75 -9.22 -3.48
CA GLY A 54 0.79 -9.29 -4.57
C GLY A 54 1.44 -9.78 -5.87
N ALA A 55 0.58 -10.22 -6.78
CA ALA A 55 0.93 -10.52 -8.16
C ALA A 55 -0.15 -9.93 -9.07
N GLY A 56 0.27 -9.39 -10.22
CA GLY A 56 -0.60 -8.84 -11.25
C GLY A 56 -0.47 -9.62 -12.56
N TYR A 57 -1.57 -9.64 -13.31
CA TYR A 57 -1.61 -10.18 -14.67
C TYR A 57 -2.26 -9.17 -15.61
N LYS A 58 -1.63 -8.93 -16.76
CA LYS A 58 -2.08 -7.98 -17.78
C LYS A 58 -2.49 -8.75 -19.06
N PHE A 59 -3.70 -8.47 -19.54
CA PHE A 59 -4.25 -8.97 -20.81
C PHE A 59 -4.01 -7.99 -21.95
#